data_AF-A0A1G1KKM8-F1
#
_entry.id   AF-A0A1G1KKM8-F1
#
_cell.length_a   1.000
_cell.length_b   1.000
_cell.length_c   1.000
_cell.angle_alpha   90.00
_cell.angle_beta   90.00
_cell.angle_gamma   90.00
#
_symmetry.space_group_name_H-M   'P 1'
#
loop_
_entity.id
_entity.type
_entity.pdbx_description
1 polymer ?
#
loop_
_entity_poly.entity_id
_entity_poly.type
_entity_poly.pdbx_seq_one_letter_code
_entity_poly.pdbx_strand_id
1 'polypeptide(L)'
;MGILEAIKKGFGVASKNLALIIVLFIFNLIWNIVNIALLPAGALPTIRTAAATPPAISPQVSLTVFAFSLLFILVSIFMQGGSLGMVRDYIKGGKVKLAQFASYGLKYYLRLLGLGLLIILLVLIAAVIAALIIAATTPLNNIVVTVIAAIIAAAIGLAGIYFVVLLVMSPYSLICEEVGVIEAMKRSMRAVKKVFWRVVLLLLLLILIAVGIGFLLGILTGFLTLVISARAGQIVISVVNSLFNGYFGIVMMAAFMTFYFTLAGKEKVV
;
A
#
# COMPACT_ATOMS: atom_id res chain seq x y z
N MET A 1 -0.15 -19.65 15.37
CA MET A 1 0.79 -18.53 15.31
C MET A 1 0.06 -17.26 15.69
N GLY A 2 0.58 -16.55 16.68
CA GLY A 2 0.03 -15.27 17.13
C GLY A 2 0.35 -14.15 16.15
N ILE A 3 -0.43 -13.07 16.18
CA ILE A 3 -0.23 -11.89 15.33
C ILE A 3 1.12 -11.24 15.62
N LEU A 4 1.50 -11.15 16.91
CA LEU A 4 2.81 -10.63 17.34
C LEU A 4 3.96 -11.47 16.80
N GLU A 5 3.81 -12.79 16.70
CA GLU A 5 4.84 -13.65 16.11
C GLU A 5 4.99 -13.39 14.62
N ALA A 6 3.89 -13.13 13.90
CA ALA A 6 3.93 -12.81 12.47
C ALA A 6 4.64 -11.47 12.24
N ILE A 7 4.35 -10.47 13.07
CA ILE A 7 5.04 -9.17 13.04
C ILE A 7 6.53 -9.36 13.36
N LYS A 8 6.86 -10.09 14.44
CA LYS A 8 8.26 -10.37 14.84
C LYS A 8 9.02 -11.08 13.72
N LYS A 9 8.40 -12.05 13.05
CA LYS A 9 8.99 -12.68 11.86
C LYS A 9 9.15 -11.69 10.71
N GLY A 10 8.19 -10.80 10.49
CA GLY A 10 8.31 -9.71 9.51
C GLY A 10 9.56 -8.86 9.73
N PHE A 11 9.78 -8.39 10.95
CA PHE A 11 11.00 -7.65 11.34
C PHE A 11 12.27 -8.50 11.18
N GLY A 12 12.23 -9.78 11.57
CA GLY A 12 13.36 -10.69 11.42
C GLY A 12 13.72 -11.02 9.97
N VAL A 13 12.73 -11.06 9.07
CA VAL A 13 12.94 -11.22 7.63
C VAL A 13 13.52 -9.94 7.04
N ALA A 14 12.99 -8.76 7.41
CA ALA A 14 13.50 -7.49 6.92
C ALA A 14 14.96 -7.26 7.33
N SER A 15 15.31 -7.48 8.61
CA SER A 15 16.69 -7.26 9.09
C SER A 15 17.73 -8.15 8.43
N LYS A 16 17.34 -9.34 7.96
CA LYS A 16 18.23 -10.29 7.27
C LYS A 16 18.27 -10.10 5.76
N ASN A 17 17.41 -9.24 5.20
CA ASN A 17 17.27 -9.00 3.77
C ASN A 17 17.62 -7.56 3.37
N LEU A 18 18.78 -7.08 3.84
CA LEU A 18 19.31 -5.76 3.50
C LEU A 18 19.39 -5.51 1.99
N ALA A 19 19.77 -6.54 1.22
CA ALA A 19 19.76 -6.52 -0.24
C ALA A 19 18.41 -6.04 -0.83
N LEU A 20 17.30 -6.58 -0.32
CA LEU A 20 15.97 -6.25 -0.81
C LEU A 20 15.50 -4.88 -0.30
N ILE A 21 15.92 -4.51 0.93
CA ILE A 21 15.72 -3.16 1.47
C ILE A 21 16.39 -2.13 0.57
N ILE A 22 17.63 -2.35 0.15
CA ILE A 22 18.38 -1.43 -0.72
C ILE A 22 17.69 -1.27 -2.07
N VAL A 23 17.22 -2.36 -2.68
CA VAL A 23 16.49 -2.33 -3.95
C VAL A 23 15.21 -1.49 -3.83
N LEU A 24 14.41 -1.72 -2.78
CA LEU A 24 13.19 -0.93 -2.54
C LEU A 24 13.53 0.52 -2.15
N PHE A 25 14.59 0.75 -1.39
CA PHE A 25 15.05 2.08 -1.01
C PHE A 25 15.41 2.90 -2.26
N ILE A 26 16.23 2.35 -3.16
CA ILE A 26 16.63 3.04 -4.40
C ILE A 26 15.39 3.34 -5.25
N PHE A 27 14.49 2.38 -5.40
CA PHE A 27 13.23 2.60 -6.14
C PHE A 27 12.38 3.72 -5.53
N ASN A 28 12.15 3.70 -4.21
CA ASN A 28 11.41 4.75 -3.52
C ASN A 28 12.13 6.11 -3.58
N LEU A 29 13.46 6.12 -3.51
CA LEU A 29 14.27 7.34 -3.57
C LEU A 29 14.19 8.00 -4.94
N ILE A 30 14.34 7.24 -6.02
CA ILE A 30 14.18 7.74 -7.39
C ILE A 30 12.79 8.36 -7.54
N TRP A 31 11.75 7.65 -7.07
CA TRP A 31 10.38 8.16 -7.11
C TRP A 31 10.20 9.48 -6.35
N ASN A 32 10.68 9.54 -5.10
CA ASN A 32 10.57 10.74 -4.28
C ASN A 32 11.34 11.93 -4.88
N ILE A 33 12.53 11.71 -5.43
CA ILE A 33 13.33 12.76 -6.08
C ILE A 33 12.61 13.29 -7.33
N VAL A 34 12.07 12.41 -8.18
CA VAL A 34 11.36 12.86 -9.37
C VAL A 34 10.07 13.60 -8.99
N ASN A 35 9.35 13.14 -7.96
CA ASN A 35 8.18 13.89 -7.45
C ASN A 35 8.56 15.29 -6.97
N ILE A 36 9.67 15.45 -6.24
CA ILE A 36 10.15 16.77 -5.84
C ILE A 36 10.46 17.65 -7.06
N ALA A 37 11.07 17.07 -8.11
CA ALA A 37 11.41 17.81 -9.32
C ALA A 37 10.17 18.23 -10.15
N LEU A 38 9.10 17.45 -10.10
CA LEU A 38 7.86 17.70 -10.85
C LEU A 38 6.89 18.63 -10.10
N LEU A 39 7.10 18.88 -8.80
CA LEU A 39 6.28 19.81 -8.03
C LEU A 39 6.56 21.27 -8.44
N PRO A 40 5.53 22.10 -8.70
CA PRO A 40 5.71 23.52 -8.99
C PRO A 40 6.49 24.22 -7.87
N ALA A 41 7.33 25.21 -8.22
CA ALA A 41 8.25 25.86 -7.29
C ALA A 41 7.61 26.63 -6.11
N GLY A 42 6.28 26.68 -6.00
CA GLY A 42 5.52 27.24 -4.86
C GLY A 42 4.58 26.26 -4.16
N ALA A 43 4.59 24.97 -4.53
CA ALA A 43 3.72 23.94 -3.93
C ALA A 43 4.29 23.35 -2.62
N LEU A 44 5.48 23.78 -2.20
CA LEU A 44 6.09 23.34 -0.96
C LEU A 44 5.42 24.07 0.20
N PRO A 45 4.82 23.35 1.18
CA PRO A 45 4.25 23.99 2.35
C PRO A 45 5.39 24.62 3.17
N THR A 46 5.62 25.92 2.96
CA THR A 46 6.42 26.72 3.88
C THR A 46 5.55 27.03 5.08
N ILE A 47 6.06 26.74 6.29
CA ILE A 47 5.41 27.01 7.59
C ILE A 47 5.00 28.50 7.78
N ARG A 48 5.40 29.40 6.86
CA ARG A 48 5.39 30.86 7.05
C ARG A 48 4.18 31.64 6.54
N THR A 49 3.10 31.04 6.03
CA THR A 49 1.92 31.84 5.63
C THR A 49 0.60 31.17 5.98
N ALA A 50 0.07 31.51 7.16
CA ALA A 50 -1.28 31.16 7.61
C ALA A 50 -2.39 32.02 6.97
N ALA A 51 -2.17 32.61 5.79
CA ALA A 51 -3.14 33.53 5.16
C ALA A 51 -3.19 33.43 3.63
N ALA A 52 -2.79 32.31 3.04
CA ALA A 52 -3.11 32.05 1.64
C ALA A 52 -4.43 31.28 1.60
N THR A 53 -5.50 31.91 1.10
CA THR A 53 -6.67 31.21 0.56
C THR A 53 -6.13 30.01 -0.23
N PRO A 54 -6.54 28.77 0.05
CA PRO A 54 -6.04 27.63 -0.71
C PRO A 54 -6.32 27.97 -2.18
N PRO A 55 -5.28 28.10 -3.03
CA PRO A 55 -5.52 28.34 -4.44
C PRO A 55 -6.45 27.24 -4.90
N ALA A 56 -7.50 27.59 -5.64
CA ALA A 56 -8.34 26.60 -6.27
C ALA A 56 -7.42 25.75 -7.14
N ILE A 57 -7.01 24.59 -6.61
CA ILE A 57 -6.15 23.66 -7.32
C ILE A 57 -7.07 23.07 -8.39
N SER A 58 -7.15 23.72 -9.55
CA SER A 58 -7.65 23.03 -10.73
C SER A 58 -6.71 21.82 -10.90
N PRO A 59 -7.20 20.57 -10.86
CA PRO A 59 -6.36 19.40 -11.01
C PRO A 59 -5.97 19.28 -12.48
N GLN A 60 -5.15 20.20 -12.97
CA GLN A 60 -4.49 20.09 -14.26
C GLN A 60 -3.33 19.13 -14.05
N VAL A 61 -3.65 17.84 -14.07
CA VAL A 61 -2.62 16.80 -14.15
C VAL A 61 -1.90 17.04 -15.48
N SER A 62 -0.68 17.57 -15.43
CA SER A 62 0.10 17.74 -16.66
C SER A 62 0.30 16.38 -17.31
N LEU A 63 0.33 16.33 -18.64
CA LEU A 63 0.57 15.08 -19.38
C LEU A 63 1.84 14.38 -18.88
N THR A 64 2.86 15.14 -18.48
CA THR A 64 4.10 14.65 -17.88
C THR A 64 3.87 13.95 -16.55
N VAL A 65 3.10 14.56 -15.63
CA VAL A 65 2.78 13.95 -14.33
C VAL A 65 1.94 12.68 -14.53
N PHE A 66 0.99 12.69 -15.47
CA PHE A 66 0.18 11.52 -15.80
C PHE A 66 1.05 10.38 -16.35
N ALA A 67 1.86 10.64 -17.37
CA ALA A 67 2.73 9.63 -17.99
C ALA A 67 3.73 9.04 -16.99
N PHE A 68 4.33 9.88 -16.14
CA PHE A 68 5.26 9.44 -15.11
C PHE A 68 4.58 8.60 -14.02
N SER A 69 3.37 8.99 -13.60
CA SER A 69 2.58 8.21 -12.64
C SER A 69 2.20 6.83 -13.19
N LEU A 70 1.85 6.75 -14.48
CA LEU A 70 1.53 5.48 -15.13
C LEU A 70 2.76 4.57 -15.19
N LEU A 71 3.91 5.11 -15.60
CA LEU A 71 5.18 4.37 -15.64
C LEU A 71 5.54 3.85 -14.24
N PHE A 72 5.39 4.69 -13.22
CA PHE A 72 5.64 4.31 -11.83
C PHE A 72 4.74 3.16 -11.36
N ILE A 73 3.44 3.19 -11.69
CA ILE A 73 2.53 2.08 -11.35
C ILE A 73 3.01 0.78 -11.99
N LEU A 74 3.40 0.82 -13.27
CA LEU A 74 3.89 -0.36 -13.98
C LEU A 74 5.17 -0.91 -13.34
N VAL A 75 6.16 -0.06 -13.06
CA VAL A 75 7.40 -0.50 -12.39
C VAL A 75 7.12 -0.96 -10.96
N SER A 76 6.22 -0.31 -10.24
CA SER A 76 5.83 -0.70 -8.87
C SER A 76 5.24 -2.11 -8.82
N ILE A 77 4.45 -2.53 -9.81
CA ILE A 77 3.92 -3.90 -9.88
C ILE A 77 5.05 -4.91 -10.07
N PHE A 78 6.02 -4.60 -10.93
CA PHE A 78 7.22 -5.43 -11.08
C PHE A 78 8.00 -5.53 -9.76
N MET A 79 8.20 -4.40 -9.07
CA MET A 79 8.90 -4.36 -7.78
C MET A 79 8.18 -5.20 -6.72
N GLN A 80 6.84 -5.12 -6.66
CA GLN A 80 6.01 -5.92 -5.76
C GLN A 80 6.09 -7.42 -6.07
N GLY A 81 6.11 -7.81 -7.34
CA GLY A 81 6.27 -9.22 -7.75
C GLY A 81 7.63 -9.79 -7.39
N GLY A 82 8.69 -9.03 -7.64
CA GLY A 82 10.06 -9.39 -7.26
C GLY A 82 10.23 -9.52 -5.76
N SER A 83 9.71 -8.55 -4.99
CA SER A 83 9.84 -8.53 -3.54
C SER A 83 9.07 -9.67 -2.88
N LEU A 84 7.82 -9.89 -3.28
CA LEU A 84 6.99 -10.98 -2.75
C LEU A 84 7.59 -12.35 -3.08
N GLY A 85 8.10 -12.56 -4.30
CA GLY A 85 8.76 -13.82 -4.68
C GLY A 85 9.99 -14.12 -3.84
N MET A 86 10.84 -13.12 -3.59
CA MET A 86 12.03 -13.30 -2.75
C MET A 86 11.70 -13.49 -1.27
N VAL A 87 10.70 -12.76 -0.74
CA VAL A 87 10.23 -12.97 0.64
C VAL A 87 9.67 -14.38 0.82
N ARG A 88 8.94 -14.90 -0.18
CA ARG A 88 8.43 -16.28 -0.18
C ARG A 88 9.54 -17.30 -0.06
N ASP A 89 10.55 -17.18 -0.92
CA ASP A 89 11.68 -18.10 -0.95
C ASP A 89 12.52 -18.01 0.32
N TYR A 90 12.68 -16.81 0.88
CA TYR A 90 13.35 -16.64 2.15
C TYR A 90 12.60 -17.32 3.30
N ILE A 91 11.28 -17.17 3.37
CA ILE A 91 10.46 -17.79 4.41
C ILE A 91 10.46 -19.32 4.27
N LYS A 92 10.47 -19.87 3.04
CA LYS A 92 10.45 -21.32 2.79
C LYS A 92 11.82 -21.98 2.90
N GLY A 93 12.88 -21.34 2.43
CA GLY A 93 14.20 -21.97 2.23
C GLY A 93 15.37 -21.20 2.83
N GLY A 94 15.15 -20.04 3.46
CA GLY A 94 16.17 -19.25 4.17
C GLY A 94 17.23 -18.60 3.28
N LYS A 95 17.16 -18.75 1.96
CA LYS A 95 18.14 -18.22 1.01
C LYS A 95 17.51 -17.15 0.13
N VAL A 96 18.22 -16.04 -0.03
CA VAL A 96 17.82 -14.94 -0.91
C VAL A 96 18.82 -14.80 -2.03
N LYS A 97 18.33 -14.90 -3.26
CA LYS A 97 19.13 -14.68 -4.47
C LYS A 97 18.60 -13.45 -5.18
N LEU A 98 19.31 -12.32 -5.07
CA LEU A 98 18.99 -11.07 -5.78
C LEU A 98 18.84 -11.28 -7.29
N ALA A 99 19.63 -12.19 -7.88
CA ALA A 99 19.54 -12.55 -9.30
C ALA A 99 18.14 -13.06 -9.71
N GLN A 100 17.37 -13.59 -8.77
CA GLN A 100 16.01 -14.07 -9.04
C GLN A 100 14.94 -12.96 -8.91
N PHE A 101 15.29 -11.77 -8.40
CA PHE A 101 14.35 -10.66 -8.24
C PHE A 101 13.66 -10.32 -9.57
N ALA A 102 14.44 -10.13 -10.63
CA ALA A 102 13.91 -9.77 -11.95
C ALA A 102 13.09 -10.92 -12.56
N SER A 103 13.52 -12.16 -12.35
CA SER A 103 12.77 -13.35 -12.79
C SER A 103 11.40 -13.43 -12.10
N TYR A 104 11.33 -13.18 -10.79
CA TYR A 104 10.06 -13.13 -10.06
C TYR A 104 9.19 -11.95 -10.46
N GLY A 105 9.81 -10.78 -10.65
CA GLY A 105 9.13 -9.58 -11.15
C GLY A 105 8.41 -9.87 -12.46
N LEU A 106 9.10 -10.45 -13.46
CA LEU A 106 8.51 -10.82 -14.75
C LEU A 106 7.49 -11.96 -14.63
N LYS A 107 7.80 -13.02 -13.88
CA LYS A 107 6.93 -14.21 -13.73
C LYS A 107 5.56 -13.84 -13.18
N TYR A 108 5.50 -12.96 -12.17
CA TYR A 108 4.26 -12.56 -11.52
C TYR A 108 3.66 -11.27 -12.07
N TYR A 109 4.36 -10.56 -12.96
CA TYR A 109 3.98 -9.23 -13.44
C TYR A 109 2.52 -9.16 -13.92
N LEU A 110 2.18 -9.94 -14.95
CA LEU A 110 0.84 -9.90 -15.56
C LEU A 110 -0.26 -10.36 -14.60
N ARG A 111 0.07 -11.30 -13.71
CA ARG A 111 -0.88 -11.83 -12.73
C ARG A 111 -1.17 -10.80 -11.63
N LEU A 112 -0.14 -10.09 -11.15
CA LEU A 112 -0.31 -8.99 -10.20
C LEU A 112 -0.96 -7.76 -10.85
N LEU A 113 -0.64 -7.46 -12.10
CA LEU A 113 -1.30 -6.41 -12.88
C LEU A 113 -2.79 -6.72 -13.03
N GLY A 114 -3.14 -7.93 -13.46
CA GLY A 114 -4.53 -8.37 -13.58
C GLY A 114 -5.27 -8.35 -12.24
N LEU A 115 -4.61 -8.76 -11.16
CA LEU A 115 -5.17 -8.66 -9.81
C LEU A 115 -5.41 -7.20 -9.40
N GLY A 116 -4.43 -6.33 -9.63
CA GLY A 116 -4.53 -4.90 -9.34
C GLY A 116 -5.65 -4.23 -10.13
N LEU A 117 -5.75 -4.50 -11.42
CA LEU A 117 -6.83 -3.99 -12.28
C LEU A 117 -8.21 -4.44 -11.80
N LEU A 118 -8.38 -5.71 -11.42
CA LEU A 118 -9.64 -6.20 -10.88
C LEU A 118 -10.00 -5.52 -9.55
N ILE A 119 -9.03 -5.34 -8.65
CA ILE A 119 -9.26 -4.64 -7.38
C ILE A 119 -9.64 -3.18 -7.62
N ILE A 120 -8.91 -2.48 -8.51
CA ILE A 120 -9.21 -1.10 -8.88
C ILE A 120 -10.62 -1.01 -9.47
N LEU A 121 -10.98 -1.91 -10.38
CA LEU A 121 -12.31 -1.94 -11.00
C LEU A 121 -13.41 -2.11 -9.94
N LEU A 122 -13.23 -3.01 -8.98
CA LEU A 122 -14.20 -3.23 -7.90
C LEU A 122 -14.36 -2.00 -7.00
N VAL A 123 -13.25 -1.35 -6.63
CA VAL A 123 -13.28 -0.12 -5.83
C VAL A 123 -13.93 1.02 -6.63
N LEU A 124 -13.63 1.14 -7.93
CA LEU A 124 -14.18 2.17 -8.80
C LEU A 124 -15.69 1.99 -8.98
N ILE A 125 -16.18 0.77 -9.17
CA ILE A 125 -17.62 0.48 -9.21
C ILE A 125 -18.29 0.92 -7.90
N ALA A 126 -17.75 0.55 -6.75
CA ALA A 126 -18.30 0.96 -5.46
C ALA A 126 -18.31 2.49 -5.26
N ALA A 127 -17.23 3.17 -5.67
CA ALA A 127 -17.11 4.62 -5.61
C ALA A 127 -18.10 5.33 -6.54
N VAL A 128 -18.27 4.84 -7.77
CA VAL A 128 -19.24 5.38 -8.74
C VAL A 128 -20.67 5.22 -8.22
N ILE A 129 -21.02 4.05 -7.66
CA ILE A 129 -22.34 3.82 -7.07
C ILE A 129 -22.58 4.81 -5.92
N ALA A 130 -21.62 4.98 -5.01
CA ALA A 130 -21.73 5.94 -3.91
C ALA A 130 -21.88 7.38 -4.41
N ALA A 131 -21.10 7.78 -5.42
CA ALA A 131 -21.17 9.10 -6.02
C ALA A 131 -22.51 9.37 -6.71
N LEU A 132 -23.07 8.38 -7.42
CA LEU A 132 -24.39 8.49 -8.05
C LEU A 132 -25.51 8.66 -7.02
N ILE A 133 -25.44 7.96 -5.88
CA ILE A 133 -26.40 8.12 -4.79
C ILE A 133 -26.34 9.53 -4.20
N ILE A 134 -25.13 10.03 -3.93
CA ILE A 134 -24.94 11.40 -3.44
C ILE A 134 -25.48 12.42 -4.46
N ALA A 135 -25.11 12.28 -5.73
CA ALA A 135 -25.54 13.18 -6.80
C ALA A 135 -27.07 13.19 -6.98
N ALA A 136 -27.74 12.03 -6.87
CA ALA A 136 -29.19 11.92 -6.97
C ALA A 136 -29.93 12.55 -5.77
N THR A 137 -29.30 12.58 -4.60
CA THR A 137 -29.92 13.05 -3.35
C THR A 137 -29.64 14.53 -3.05
N THR A 138 -28.57 15.09 -3.61
CA THR A 138 -28.16 16.50 -3.43
C THR A 138 -29.26 17.52 -3.84
N PRO A 139 -30.02 17.35 -4.94
CA PRO A 139 -31.04 18.32 -5.37
C PRO A 139 -32.27 18.35 -4.47
N LEU A 140 -32.49 17.32 -3.64
CA LEU A 140 -33.71 17.17 -2.83
C LEU A 140 -33.72 18.09 -1.60
N ASN A 141 -32.58 18.71 -1.24
CA ASN A 141 -32.39 19.69 -0.14
C ASN A 141 -33.21 19.40 1.14
N ASN A 142 -33.36 18.13 1.48
CA ASN A 142 -34.15 17.67 2.62
C ASN A 142 -33.25 16.86 3.55
N ILE A 143 -33.18 17.28 4.80
CA ILE A 143 -32.34 16.66 5.85
C ILE A 143 -32.59 15.15 5.94
N VAL A 144 -33.83 14.70 5.81
CA VAL A 144 -34.18 13.27 5.88
C VAL A 144 -33.55 12.48 4.74
N VAL A 145 -33.59 13.04 3.51
CA VAL A 145 -32.97 12.41 2.33
C VAL A 145 -31.46 12.38 2.47
N THR A 146 -30.85 13.47 2.95
CA THR A 146 -29.40 13.55 3.19
C THR A 146 -28.94 12.52 4.21
N VAL A 147 -29.71 12.34 5.30
CA VAL A 147 -29.41 11.34 6.34
C VAL A 147 -29.52 9.91 5.76
N ILE A 148 -30.56 9.61 4.99
CA ILE A 148 -30.72 8.30 4.34
C ILE A 148 -29.58 8.04 3.35
N ALA A 149 -29.22 9.03 2.53
CA ALA A 149 -28.12 8.96 1.59
C ALA A 149 -26.78 8.69 2.30
N ALA A 150 -26.53 9.38 3.41
CA ALA A 150 -25.33 9.20 4.22
C ALA A 150 -25.26 7.79 4.83
N ILE A 151 -26.38 7.24 5.31
CA ILE A 151 -26.45 5.86 5.83
C ILE A 151 -26.14 4.85 4.72
N ILE A 152 -26.71 5.02 3.53
CA ILE A 152 -26.45 4.13 2.39
C ILE A 152 -24.98 4.23 1.95
N ALA A 153 -24.43 5.45 1.84
CA ALA A 153 -23.03 5.66 1.52
C ALA A 153 -22.10 5.02 2.55
N ALA A 154 -22.41 5.16 3.85
CA ALA A 154 -21.66 4.52 4.92
C ALA A 154 -21.73 2.99 4.85
N ALA A 155 -22.90 2.42 4.54
CA ALA A 155 -23.08 0.97 4.38
C ALA A 155 -22.27 0.44 3.18
N ILE A 156 -22.28 1.13 2.05
CA ILE A 156 -21.47 0.79 0.87
C ILE A 156 -19.97 0.91 1.20
N GLY A 157 -19.57 1.96 1.91
CA GLY A 157 -18.18 2.15 2.36
C GLY A 157 -17.70 1.02 3.27
N LEU A 158 -18.51 0.64 4.27
CA LEU A 158 -18.22 -0.49 5.16
C LEU A 158 -18.15 -1.83 4.42
N ALA A 159 -19.06 -2.06 3.47
CA ALA A 159 -19.01 -3.24 2.61
C ALA A 159 -17.74 -3.27 1.74
N GLY A 160 -17.32 -2.11 1.22
CA GLY A 160 -16.07 -1.94 0.49
C GLY A 160 -14.85 -2.27 1.34
N ILE A 161 -14.78 -1.73 2.57
CA ILE A 161 -13.70 -2.03 3.52
C ILE A 161 -13.67 -3.53 3.85
N TYR A 162 -14.83 -4.13 4.13
CA TYR A 162 -14.95 -5.56 4.40
C TYR A 162 -14.40 -6.38 3.23
N PHE A 163 -14.76 -6.02 2.00
CA PHE A 163 -14.31 -6.72 0.80
C PHE A 163 -12.81 -6.54 0.54
N VAL A 164 -12.26 -5.35 0.75
CA VAL A 164 -10.81 -5.09 0.66
C VAL A 164 -10.03 -5.95 1.66
N VAL A 165 -10.51 -6.05 2.91
CA VAL A 165 -9.89 -6.92 3.91
C VAL A 165 -9.92 -8.38 3.48
N LEU A 166 -11.03 -8.86 2.90
CA LEU A 166 -11.11 -10.23 2.36
C LEU A 166 -10.12 -10.49 1.21
N LEU A 167 -9.73 -9.44 0.47
CA LEU A 167 -8.81 -9.53 -0.66
C LEU A 167 -7.35 -9.23 -0.31
N VAL A 168 -7.05 -8.80 0.92
CA VAL A 168 -5.69 -8.42 1.33
C VAL A 168 -4.68 -9.57 1.18
N MET A 169 -5.14 -10.83 1.27
CA MET A 169 -4.30 -12.02 1.13
C MET A 169 -4.12 -12.46 -0.33
N SER A 170 -4.83 -11.86 -1.28
CA SER A 170 -4.81 -12.25 -2.70
C SER A 170 -3.44 -12.17 -3.37
N PRO A 171 -2.61 -11.11 -3.20
CA PRO A 171 -1.28 -11.09 -3.80
C PRO A 171 -0.36 -12.17 -3.21
N TYR A 172 -0.59 -12.56 -1.95
CA TYR A 172 0.18 -13.60 -1.26
C TYR A 172 -0.24 -15.00 -1.73
N SER A 173 -1.53 -15.29 -1.85
CA SER A 173 -2.02 -16.59 -2.36
C SER A 173 -1.55 -16.84 -3.80
N LEU A 174 -1.60 -15.81 -4.65
CA LEU A 174 -1.14 -15.84 -6.03
C LEU A 174 0.33 -16.28 -6.15
N ILE A 175 1.20 -15.78 -5.28
CA ILE A 175 2.65 -16.00 -5.34
C ILE A 175 3.08 -17.25 -4.57
N CYS A 176 2.45 -17.51 -3.42
CA CYS A 176 2.76 -18.65 -2.57
C CYS A 176 2.32 -19.99 -3.16
N GLU A 177 1.21 -19.98 -3.91
CA GLU A 177 0.57 -21.18 -4.47
C GLU A 177 0.56 -21.19 -6.01
N GLU A 178 1.08 -20.14 -6.65
CA GLU A 178 1.22 -20.02 -8.11
C GLU A 178 -0.11 -20.15 -8.89
N VAL A 179 -1.23 -19.84 -8.24
CA VAL A 179 -2.58 -19.91 -8.81
C VAL A 179 -2.91 -18.71 -9.72
N GLY A 180 -3.98 -18.83 -10.51
CA GLY A 180 -4.50 -17.75 -11.35
C GLY A 180 -5.17 -16.63 -10.52
N VAL A 181 -5.40 -15.46 -11.14
CA VAL A 181 -5.89 -14.25 -10.46
C VAL A 181 -7.24 -14.48 -9.77
N ILE A 182 -8.22 -15.05 -10.47
CA ILE A 182 -9.57 -15.31 -9.93
C ILE A 182 -9.50 -16.32 -8.77
N GLU A 183 -8.67 -17.34 -8.91
CA GLU A 183 -8.51 -18.35 -7.89
C GLU A 183 -7.79 -17.80 -6.65
N ALA A 184 -6.79 -16.93 -6.84
CA ALA A 184 -6.11 -16.22 -5.76
C ALA A 184 -7.09 -15.40 -4.91
N MET A 185 -8.03 -14.69 -5.55
CA MET A 185 -9.08 -13.93 -4.87
C MET A 185 -10.02 -14.85 -4.09
N LYS A 186 -10.53 -15.92 -4.72
CA LYS A 186 -11.42 -16.88 -4.04
C LYS A 186 -10.74 -17.54 -2.85
N ARG A 187 -9.45 -17.90 -2.96
CA ARG A 187 -8.66 -18.45 -1.85
C ARG A 187 -8.42 -17.41 -0.76
N SER A 188 -8.11 -16.16 -1.12
CA SER A 188 -8.00 -15.06 -0.16
C SER A 188 -9.29 -14.90 0.65
N MET A 189 -10.45 -14.85 -0.01
CA MET A 189 -11.73 -14.71 0.67
C MET A 189 -12.02 -15.88 1.61
N ARG A 190 -11.76 -17.13 1.18
CA ARG A 190 -11.95 -18.32 2.04
C ARG A 190 -11.03 -18.31 3.25
N ALA A 191 -9.74 -18.03 3.04
CA ALA A 191 -8.74 -17.98 4.08
C ALA A 191 -9.03 -16.87 5.10
N VAL A 192 -9.41 -15.67 4.65
CA VAL A 192 -9.64 -14.51 5.52
C VAL A 192 -10.99 -14.59 6.24
N LYS A 193 -12.06 -15.09 5.60
CA LYS A 193 -13.43 -15.06 6.16
C LYS A 193 -13.51 -15.70 7.56
N LYS A 194 -12.80 -16.82 7.80
CA LYS A 194 -12.80 -17.52 9.09
C LYS A 194 -11.96 -16.83 10.18
N VAL A 195 -11.00 -16.01 9.79
CA VAL A 195 -10.07 -15.33 10.72
C VAL A 195 -10.07 -13.81 10.52
N PHE A 196 -11.19 -13.27 10.05
CA PHE A 196 -11.33 -11.88 9.60
C PHE A 196 -10.78 -10.90 10.64
N TRP A 197 -11.21 -11.04 11.90
CA TRP A 197 -10.76 -10.20 13.00
C TRP A 197 -9.27 -10.27 13.28
N ARG A 198 -8.62 -11.42 13.03
CA ARG A 198 -7.17 -11.55 13.20
C ARG A 198 -6.40 -10.84 12.09
N VAL A 199 -6.93 -10.86 10.86
CA VAL A 199 -6.36 -10.12 9.73
C VAL A 199 -6.54 -8.62 9.94
N VAL A 200 -7.71 -8.17 10.39
CA VAL A 200 -7.95 -6.78 10.77
C VAL A 200 -7.01 -6.35 11.90
N LEU A 201 -6.85 -7.17 12.94
CA LEU A 201 -5.95 -6.85 14.06
C LEU A 201 -4.47 -6.79 13.61
N LEU A 202 -4.04 -7.67 12.71
CA LEU A 202 -2.70 -7.59 12.09
C LEU A 202 -2.53 -6.30 11.29
N LEU A 203 -3.52 -5.94 10.46
CA LEU A 203 -3.53 -4.68 9.71
C LEU A 203 -3.44 -3.47 10.64
N LEU A 204 -4.29 -3.41 11.67
CA LEU A 204 -4.32 -2.31 12.63
C LEU A 204 -3.01 -2.17 13.40
N LEU A 205 -2.40 -3.27 13.82
CA LEU A 205 -1.11 -3.22 14.51
C LEU A 205 0.01 -2.74 13.58
N LEU A 206 0.04 -3.20 12.33
CA LEU A 206 1.02 -2.71 11.35
C LEU A 206 0.79 -1.22 11.04
N ILE A 207 -0.46 -0.78 10.91
CA ILE A 207 -0.80 0.64 10.74
C ILE A 207 -0.34 1.45 11.96
N LEU A 208 -0.58 0.97 13.18
CA LEU A 208 -0.17 1.67 14.40
C LEU A 208 1.36 1.79 14.49
N ILE A 209 2.10 0.74 14.12
CA ILE A 209 3.56 0.79 14.02
C ILE A 209 3.99 1.80 12.94
N ALA A 210 3.35 1.78 11.77
CA ALA A 210 3.66 2.70 10.68
C ALA A 210 3.41 4.16 11.07
N VAL A 211 2.28 4.43 11.73
CA VAL A 211 1.92 5.75 12.25
C VAL A 211 2.89 6.18 13.34
N GLY A 212 3.23 5.30 14.28
CA GLY A 212 4.19 5.61 15.34
C GLY A 212 5.57 5.98 14.79
N ILE A 213 6.08 5.22 13.82
CA ILE A 213 7.36 5.54 13.18
C ILE A 213 7.22 6.80 12.31
N GLY A 214 6.14 6.94 11.54
CA GLY A 214 5.86 8.12 10.72
C GLY A 214 5.77 9.40 11.56
N PHE A 215 5.22 9.33 12.77
CA PHE A 215 5.17 10.43 13.72
C PHE A 215 6.57 10.82 14.22
N LEU A 216 7.40 9.84 14.61
CA LEU A 216 8.79 10.08 15.01
C LEU A 216 9.61 10.71 13.88
N LEU A 217 9.44 10.19 12.66
CA LEU A 217 10.02 10.78 11.46
C LEU A 217 9.52 12.21 11.27
N GLY A 218 8.21 12.45 11.39
CA GLY A 218 7.59 13.78 11.29
C GLY A 218 8.15 14.80 12.27
N ILE A 219 8.44 14.39 13.51
CA ILE A 219 9.12 15.26 14.48
C ILE A 219 10.54 15.58 14.01
N LEU A 220 11.31 14.55 13.61
CA LEU A 220 12.68 14.71 13.14
C LEU A 220 12.74 15.63 11.90
N THR A 221 11.82 15.45 10.96
CA THR A 221 11.72 16.27 9.75
C THR A 221 11.35 17.71 10.09
N GLY A 222 10.42 17.91 11.02
CA GLY A 222 10.06 19.22 11.56
C GLY A 222 11.29 20.00 12.05
N PHE A 223 12.09 19.38 12.93
CA PHE A 223 13.33 20.00 13.43
C PHE A 223 14.35 20.28 12.33
N LEU A 224 14.56 19.34 11.39
CA LEU A 224 15.50 19.52 10.28
C LEU A 224 15.12 20.72 9.39
N THR A 225 13.82 20.93 9.14
CA THR A 225 13.35 22.06 8.32
C THR A 225 13.49 23.43 8.99
N LEU A 226 13.73 23.48 10.31
CA LEU A 226 14.03 24.73 11.02
C LEU A 226 15.47 25.20 10.79
N VAL A 227 16.38 24.27 10.47
CA VAL A 227 17.83 24.52 10.37
C VAL A 227 18.31 24.50 8.91
N ILE A 228 17.65 23.74 8.04
CA ILE A 228 18.04 23.52 6.64
C ILE A 228 17.05 24.24 5.70
N SER A 229 17.55 24.76 4.57
CA SER A 229 16.70 25.34 3.52
C SER A 229 15.61 24.37 3.06
N ALA A 230 14.42 24.88 2.74
CA ALA A 230 13.24 24.07 2.47
C ALA A 230 13.46 22.94 1.44
N ARG A 231 14.25 23.19 0.38
CA ARG A 231 14.55 22.17 -0.64
C ARG A 231 15.55 21.11 -0.16
N ALA A 232 16.62 21.50 0.51
CA ALA A 232 17.59 20.55 1.04
C ALA A 232 16.98 19.69 2.16
N GLY A 233 16.12 20.28 2.99
CA GLY A 233 15.30 19.56 3.97
C GLY A 233 14.45 18.47 3.32
N GLN A 234 13.71 18.79 2.25
CA GLN A 234 12.87 17.82 1.54
C GLN A 234 13.63 16.64 0.92
N ILE A 235 14.86 16.87 0.46
CA ILE A 235 15.72 15.79 -0.06
C ILE A 235 16.10 14.83 1.09
N VAL A 236 16.55 15.36 2.23
CA VAL A 236 16.88 14.54 3.41
C VAL A 236 15.66 13.75 3.89
N ILE A 237 14.50 14.42 3.96
CA ILE A 237 13.22 13.78 4.31
C ILE A 237 12.89 12.64 3.35
N SER A 238 13.09 12.84 2.06
CA SER A 238 12.84 11.83 1.04
C SER A 238 13.74 10.62 1.18
N VAL A 239 15.02 10.81 1.51
CA VAL A 239 15.95 9.70 1.80
C VAL A 239 15.46 8.88 2.99
N VAL A 240 15.10 9.54 4.09
CA VAL A 240 14.63 8.85 5.30
C VAL A 240 13.30 8.13 5.05
N ASN A 241 12.35 8.78 4.38
CA ASN A 241 11.06 8.17 4.01
C ASN A 241 11.22 6.99 3.07
N SER A 242 12.13 7.07 2.09
CA SER A 242 12.41 5.95 1.18
C SER A 242 13.00 4.75 1.92
N LEU A 243 13.88 4.99 2.89
CA LEU A 243 14.49 3.92 3.68
C LEU A 243 13.43 3.26 4.55
N PHE A 244 12.59 4.06 5.20
CA PHE A 244 11.48 3.57 6.01
C PHE A 244 10.47 2.78 5.17
N ASN A 245 10.01 3.32 4.05
CA ASN A 245 9.05 2.64 3.17
C ASN A 245 9.64 1.35 2.60
N GLY A 246 10.93 1.33 2.23
CA GLY A 246 11.62 0.13 1.79
C GLY A 246 11.69 -0.94 2.89
N TYR A 247 12.11 -0.56 4.10
CA TYR A 247 12.19 -1.47 5.24
C TYR A 247 10.82 -1.99 5.66
N PHE A 248 9.89 -1.09 5.93
CA PHE A 248 8.57 -1.41 6.44
C PHE A 248 7.71 -2.13 5.41
N GLY A 249 7.88 -1.83 4.12
CA GLY A 249 7.25 -2.60 3.04
C GLY A 249 7.59 -4.09 3.11
N ILE A 250 8.84 -4.44 3.40
CA ILE A 250 9.26 -5.84 3.58
C ILE A 250 8.70 -6.42 4.88
N VAL A 251 8.70 -5.66 5.97
CA VAL A 251 8.11 -6.10 7.25
C VAL A 251 6.64 -6.47 7.05
N MET A 252 5.87 -5.61 6.38
CA MET A 252 4.47 -5.89 6.06
C MET A 252 4.33 -7.12 5.17
N MET A 253 5.07 -7.18 4.05
CA MET A 253 5.01 -8.32 3.12
C MET A 253 5.33 -9.64 3.83
N ALA A 254 6.39 -9.68 4.63
CA ALA A 254 6.81 -10.87 5.35
C ALA A 254 5.85 -11.24 6.49
N ALA A 255 5.28 -10.27 7.21
CA ALA A 255 4.29 -10.52 8.25
C ALA A 255 3.00 -11.11 7.66
N PHE A 256 2.46 -10.51 6.59
CA PHE A 256 1.28 -11.02 5.90
C PHE A 256 1.52 -12.38 5.25
N MET A 257 2.68 -12.58 4.62
CA MET A 257 3.02 -13.85 3.98
C MET A 257 3.20 -14.98 4.99
N THR A 258 3.87 -14.70 6.12
CA THR A 258 4.01 -15.66 7.23
C THR A 258 2.64 -16.02 7.79
N PHE A 259 1.78 -15.02 8.01
CA PHE A 259 0.42 -15.24 8.49
C PHE A 259 -0.38 -16.07 7.49
N TYR A 260 -0.28 -15.76 6.20
CA TYR A 260 -0.90 -16.52 5.12
C TYR A 260 -0.49 -17.99 5.14
N PHE A 261 0.81 -18.30 5.25
CA PHE A 261 1.25 -19.70 5.33
C PHE A 261 0.64 -20.46 6.50
N THR A 262 0.43 -19.79 7.64
CA THR A 262 -0.23 -20.42 8.79
C THR A 262 -1.73 -20.62 8.61
N LEU A 263 -2.37 -19.86 7.73
CA LEU A 263 -3.77 -20.07 7.34
C LEU A 263 -3.89 -21.17 6.29
N ALA A 264 -3.08 -21.10 5.22
CA ALA A 264 -3.08 -22.09 4.14
C ALA A 264 -2.65 -23.48 4.63
N GLY A 265 -1.72 -23.56 5.59
CA GLY A 265 -1.33 -24.82 6.24
C GLY A 265 -2.45 -25.47 7.05
N LYS A 266 -3.44 -24.69 7.50
CA LYS A 266 -4.64 -25.22 8.19
C LYS A 266 -5.74 -25.67 7.23
N GLU A 267 -5.79 -25.13 6.01
CA GLU A 267 -6.76 -25.56 4.99
C GLU A 267 -6.40 -26.90 4.33
N LYS A 268 -5.12 -27.32 4.35
CA LYS A 268 -4.71 -28.64 3.81
C LYS A 268 -5.00 -29.83 4.74
N VAL A 269 -5.51 -29.58 5.94
CA VAL A 269 -5.78 -30.62 6.97
C VAL A 269 -7.29 -30.80 7.20
N VAL A 270 -8.14 -30.24 6.32
CA VAL A 270 -9.60 -30.43 6.35
C VAL A 270 -10.05 -31.07 5.05
#